data_AF-A0A7S1CEF7-F1
#
_entry.id   AF-A0A7S1CEF7-F1
#
_cell.length_a   1.000
_cell.length_b   1.000
_cell.length_c   1.000
_cell.angle_alpha   90.00
_cell.angle_beta   90.00
_cell.angle_gamma   90.00
#
_symmetry.space_group_name_H-M   'P 1'
#
loop_
_entity.id
_entity.type
_entity.pdbx_description
1 polymer ?
#
loop_
_entity_poly.entity_id
_entity_poly.type
_entity_poly.pdbx_seq_one_letter_code
_entity_poly.pdbx_strand_id
1 'polypeptide(L)'
;KVEEVYKSYDATKCTPDAHALTTLGHWEDDSSGDGTGLGGGTKALPQTAAEADGTLGAGMANEDKTFVQQCFYGCVRYKKPIKVFLSAFYFNNAASIQRSDYTRYAILLYLTLWRLNEMGHKKFRYLLLSQDPTKVHHFLSFLFNHHNIKVWLKDEWCKHIDRTALENDIIAGVIDANMEWVQDFLAERYERAFGTAGEATGGAGGGKE
;
A
#
# COMPACT_ATOMS: atom_id res chain seq x y z
N LYS A 1 2.12 26.08 3.36
CA LYS A 1 0.88 25.29 3.24
C LYS A 1 1.08 23.81 3.56
N VAL A 2 1.81 23.00 2.79
CA VAL A 2 1.96 21.56 3.10
C VAL A 2 2.68 21.26 4.42
N GLU A 3 3.80 21.95 4.69
CA GLU A 3 4.46 21.82 6.00
C GLU A 3 3.58 22.29 7.16
N GLU A 4 2.71 23.27 6.92
CA GLU A 4 1.78 23.78 7.93
C GLU A 4 0.69 22.75 8.22
N VAL A 5 0.20 22.03 7.20
CA VAL A 5 -0.74 20.90 7.38
C VAL A 5 -0.09 19.79 8.20
N TYR A 6 1.19 19.47 7.95
CA TYR A 6 1.89 18.47 8.75
C TYR A 6 2.11 18.92 10.21
N LYS A 7 2.44 20.21 10.41
CA LYS A 7 2.64 20.81 11.73
C LYS A 7 1.33 21.00 12.52
N SER A 8 0.20 21.19 11.84
CA SER A 8 -1.10 21.39 12.47
C SER A 8 -1.88 20.10 12.70
N TYR A 9 -1.43 18.96 12.13
CA TYR A 9 -2.18 17.73 12.20
C TYR A 9 -2.12 17.05 13.57
N ASP A 10 -3.29 16.96 14.21
CA ASP A 10 -3.49 16.25 15.46
C ASP A 10 -4.21 14.91 15.23
N ALA A 11 -3.48 13.82 15.53
CA ALA A 11 -3.95 12.45 15.45
C ALA A 11 -5.21 12.15 16.26
N THR A 12 -5.42 12.89 17.34
CA THR A 12 -6.49 12.64 18.31
C THR A 12 -7.80 13.33 17.92
N LYS A 13 -7.75 14.25 16.96
CA LYS A 13 -8.88 15.13 16.61
C LYS A 13 -9.59 14.75 15.32
N CYS A 14 -8.89 14.23 14.32
CA CYS A 14 -9.50 13.86 13.04
C CYS A 14 -8.65 12.87 12.23
N THR A 15 -9.28 12.21 11.26
CA THR A 15 -8.57 11.36 10.31
C THR A 15 -7.65 12.21 9.42
N PRO A 16 -6.55 11.65 8.90
CA PRO A 16 -5.63 12.38 8.03
C PRO A 16 -6.34 12.99 6.83
N ASP A 17 -7.33 12.30 6.29
CA ASP A 17 -8.11 12.77 5.15
C ASP A 17 -9.02 13.93 5.54
N ALA A 18 -9.72 13.85 6.68
CA ALA A 18 -10.54 14.96 7.18
C ALA A 18 -9.68 16.21 7.49
N HIS A 19 -8.49 16.02 8.05
CA HIS A 19 -7.53 17.11 8.28
C HIS A 19 -6.98 17.68 6.96
N ALA A 20 -6.62 16.82 6.01
CA ALA A 20 -6.11 17.25 4.71
C ALA A 20 -7.18 18.00 3.91
N LEU A 21 -8.42 17.50 3.90
CA LEU A 21 -9.58 18.14 3.26
C LEU A 21 -9.88 19.52 3.85
N THR A 22 -9.87 19.65 5.18
CA THR A 22 -10.14 20.93 5.86
C THR A 22 -9.00 21.94 5.73
N THR A 23 -7.74 21.48 5.70
CA THR A 23 -6.58 22.38 5.67
C THR A 23 -6.20 22.78 4.24
N LEU A 24 -6.46 21.94 3.24
CA LEU A 24 -6.12 22.23 1.85
C LEU A 24 -7.26 22.95 1.10
N GLY A 25 -8.52 22.81 1.54
CA GLY A 25 -9.67 23.42 0.88
C GLY A 25 -9.87 22.96 -0.57
N HIS A 26 -11.00 23.35 -1.18
CA HIS A 26 -11.17 23.20 -2.64
C HIS A 26 -10.16 24.14 -3.30
N TRP A 27 -9.22 23.60 -4.05
CA TRP A 27 -8.16 24.38 -4.68
C TRP A 27 -8.76 25.24 -5.80
N GLU A 28 -8.83 26.56 -5.58
CA GLU A 28 -9.06 27.52 -6.67
C GLU A 28 -7.79 27.62 -7.51
N ASP A 29 -7.97 27.40 -8.81
CA ASP A 29 -6.93 27.36 -9.83
C ASP A 29 -6.50 28.79 -10.18
N ASP A 30 -5.49 29.31 -9.47
CA ASP A 30 -4.80 30.54 -9.85
C ASP A 30 -3.65 30.22 -10.83
N SER A 31 -4.00 29.66 -11.99
CA SER A 31 -3.05 29.48 -13.10
C SER A 31 -3.22 30.59 -14.14
N SER A 32 -2.56 31.72 -13.91
CA SER A 32 -2.09 32.60 -14.98
C SER A 32 -0.59 32.81 -14.81
N GLY A 33 0.21 32.06 -15.59
CA GLY A 33 1.66 32.14 -15.55
C GLY A 33 2.34 31.15 -16.49
N ASP A 34 2.61 31.61 -17.69
CA ASP A 34 3.44 31.02 -18.75
C ASP A 34 4.85 30.59 -18.26
N GLY A 35 5.47 29.61 -18.93
CA GLY A 35 6.93 29.42 -18.85
C GLY A 35 7.44 27.98 -18.89
N THR A 36 7.87 27.57 -20.08
CA THR A 36 8.58 26.34 -20.49
C THR A 36 9.83 25.94 -19.69
N GLY A 37 10.16 24.63 -19.65
CA GLY A 37 11.52 24.17 -19.35
C GLY A 37 11.70 22.65 -19.26
N LEU A 38 12.21 22.02 -20.34
CA LEU A 38 12.68 20.64 -20.37
C LEU A 38 14.10 20.54 -19.79
N GLY A 39 14.38 19.48 -19.02
CA GLY A 39 15.75 19.15 -18.58
C GLY A 39 15.82 17.84 -17.80
N GLY A 40 16.42 16.81 -18.41
CA GLY A 40 16.66 15.51 -17.80
C GLY A 40 17.75 15.53 -16.74
N GLY A 41 17.65 14.62 -15.78
CA GLY A 41 18.66 14.38 -14.75
C GLY A 41 18.16 13.37 -13.73
N THR A 42 18.93 12.30 -13.53
CA THR A 42 18.76 11.29 -12.48
C THR A 42 18.48 11.95 -11.14
N LYS A 43 17.23 11.92 -10.65
CA LYS A 43 16.83 12.64 -9.43
C LYS A 43 16.64 11.68 -8.26
N ALA A 44 17.39 11.95 -7.19
CA ALA A 44 17.19 11.36 -5.88
C ALA A 44 15.73 11.55 -5.41
N LEU A 45 15.26 10.62 -4.58
CA LEU A 45 13.90 10.62 -4.03
C LEU A 45 13.61 11.99 -3.35
N PRO A 46 12.50 12.68 -3.70
CA PRO A 46 12.18 14.00 -3.16
C PRO A 46 12.09 13.95 -1.63
N GLN A 47 12.81 14.85 -0.97
CA GLN A 47 12.95 14.87 0.48
C GLN A 47 11.87 15.74 1.14
N THR A 48 11.15 16.53 0.33
CA THR A 48 10.08 17.43 0.78
C THR A 48 8.85 17.36 -0.16
N ALA A 49 7.68 17.69 0.37
CA ALA A 49 6.44 17.66 -0.40
C ALA A 49 6.34 18.75 -1.49
N ALA A 50 7.09 19.85 -1.33
CA ALA A 50 7.16 20.91 -2.33
C ALA A 50 7.89 20.46 -3.62
N GLU A 51 8.86 19.55 -3.50
CA GLU A 51 9.59 19.00 -4.65
C GLU A 51 8.78 17.93 -5.41
N ALA A 52 7.77 17.34 -4.78
CA ALA A 52 6.88 16.36 -5.40
C ALA A 52 5.80 17.01 -6.29
N ASP A 53 5.35 18.23 -5.96
CA ASP A 53 4.25 18.93 -6.64
C ASP A 53 4.59 19.30 -8.09
N GLY A 54 5.83 19.70 -8.38
CA GLY A 54 6.27 20.02 -9.75
C GLY A 54 6.47 18.80 -10.67
N THR A 55 6.45 17.58 -10.11
CA THR A 55 6.70 16.34 -10.89
C THR A 55 5.41 15.54 -11.12
N LEU A 56 4.34 15.82 -10.37
CA LEU A 56 3.08 15.07 -10.41
C LEU A 56 2.04 15.77 -11.30
N GLY A 57 2.27 15.71 -12.61
CA GLY A 57 1.23 15.58 -13.64
C GLY A 57 0.29 16.77 -13.88
N ALA A 58 0.59 17.57 -14.90
CA ALA A 58 -0.30 18.58 -15.50
C ALA A 58 -1.54 18.01 -16.23
N GLY A 59 -2.01 16.81 -15.89
CA GLY A 59 -3.14 16.13 -16.54
C GLY A 59 -3.87 15.12 -15.65
N MET A 60 -3.61 15.13 -14.34
CA MET A 60 -4.29 14.27 -13.37
C MET A 60 -5.52 15.00 -12.85
N ALA A 61 -6.68 14.32 -12.80
CA ALA A 61 -7.90 14.92 -12.24
C ALA A 61 -7.63 15.40 -10.79
N ASN A 62 -8.25 16.50 -10.37
CA ASN A 62 -8.02 17.10 -9.04
C ASN A 62 -8.23 16.11 -7.88
N GLU A 63 -9.17 15.17 -8.04
CA GLU A 63 -9.44 14.09 -7.08
C GLU A 63 -8.28 13.10 -6.97
N ASP A 64 -7.71 12.70 -8.11
CA ASP A 64 -6.57 11.78 -8.17
C ASP A 64 -5.31 12.42 -7.58
N LYS A 65 -5.08 13.71 -7.84
CA LYS A 65 -3.98 14.47 -7.23
C LYS A 65 -4.13 14.51 -5.70
N THR A 66 -5.34 14.76 -5.22
CA THR A 66 -5.67 14.79 -3.78
C THR A 66 -5.44 13.42 -3.15
N PHE A 67 -5.89 12.34 -3.79
CA PHE A 67 -5.68 10.97 -3.29
C PHE A 67 -4.20 10.61 -3.19
N VAL A 68 -3.41 10.93 -4.22
CA VAL A 68 -1.95 10.68 -4.21
C VAL A 68 -1.27 11.45 -3.07
N GLN A 69 -1.65 12.71 -2.87
CA GLN A 69 -1.15 13.52 -1.76
C GLN A 69 -1.51 12.89 -0.41
N GLN A 70 -2.77 12.50 -0.20
CA GLN A 70 -3.22 11.81 1.02
C GLN A 70 -2.42 10.52 1.28
N CYS A 71 -2.18 9.72 0.23
CA CYS A 71 -1.37 8.51 0.33
C CYS A 71 0.07 8.80 0.73
N PHE A 72 0.66 9.83 0.13
CA PHE A 72 2.02 10.26 0.46
C PHE A 72 2.12 10.70 1.93
N TYR A 73 1.20 11.55 2.42
CA TYR A 73 1.18 11.97 3.81
C TYR A 73 1.01 10.80 4.78
N GLY A 74 0.14 9.87 4.45
CA GLY A 74 -0.06 8.64 5.21
C GLY A 74 1.23 7.81 5.34
N CYS A 75 1.95 7.64 4.23
CA CYS A 75 3.24 6.93 4.23
C CYS A 75 4.31 7.65 5.08
N VAL A 76 4.32 8.98 5.09
CA VAL A 76 5.24 9.78 5.92
C VAL A 76 4.89 9.66 7.40
N ARG A 77 3.61 9.76 7.76
CA ARG A 77 3.13 9.65 9.14
C ARG A 77 3.41 8.27 9.75
N TYR A 78 3.06 7.22 9.02
CA TYR A 78 3.25 5.83 9.49
C TYR A 78 4.61 5.24 9.09
N LYS A 79 5.58 6.09 8.74
CA LYS A 79 6.92 5.69 8.29
C LYS A 79 7.61 4.70 9.23
N LYS A 80 7.45 4.87 10.55
CA LYS A 80 8.09 3.99 11.55
C LYS A 80 7.48 2.57 11.52
N PRO A 81 6.16 2.36 11.71
CA PRO A 81 5.51 1.06 11.51
C PRO A 81 5.76 0.44 10.13
N ILE A 82 5.75 1.26 9.08
CA ILE A 82 6.01 0.80 7.71
C ILE A 82 7.45 0.25 7.60
N LYS A 83 8.44 0.95 8.17
CA LYS A 83 9.82 0.47 8.18
C LYS A 83 9.98 -0.85 8.93
N VAL A 84 9.32 -1.01 10.08
CA VAL A 84 9.32 -2.28 10.84
C VAL A 84 8.83 -3.42 9.96
N PHE A 85 7.67 -3.24 9.33
CA PHE A 85 7.11 -4.25 8.44
C PHE A 85 8.04 -4.56 7.28
N LEU A 86 8.54 -3.54 6.57
CA LEU A 86 9.39 -3.75 5.41
C LEU A 86 10.70 -4.45 5.80
N SER A 87 11.30 -4.10 6.94
CA SER A 87 12.48 -4.81 7.43
C SER A 87 12.21 -6.30 7.64
N ALA A 88 11.12 -6.66 8.32
CA ALA A 88 10.74 -8.05 8.54
C ALA A 88 10.37 -8.77 7.22
N PHE A 89 9.62 -8.10 6.35
CA PHE A 89 9.16 -8.64 5.08
C PHE A 89 10.32 -8.97 4.14
N TYR A 90 11.26 -8.04 3.98
CA TYR A 90 12.45 -8.23 3.16
C TYR A 90 13.42 -9.25 3.76
N PHE A 91 13.49 -9.36 5.09
CA PHE A 91 14.30 -10.41 5.73
C PHE A 91 13.75 -11.80 5.43
N ASN A 92 12.43 -12.00 5.57
CA ASN A 92 11.78 -13.29 5.37
C ASN A 92 11.62 -13.69 3.89
N ASN A 93 11.65 -12.73 2.96
CA ASN A 93 11.43 -12.97 1.53
C ASN A 93 12.59 -12.48 0.66
N ALA A 94 13.81 -12.43 1.21
CA ALA A 94 14.98 -11.82 0.56
C ALA A 94 15.30 -12.41 -0.83
N ALA A 95 15.00 -13.70 -1.05
CA ALA A 95 15.24 -14.39 -2.32
C ALA A 95 14.21 -14.03 -3.40
N SER A 96 13.00 -13.61 -3.01
CA SER A 96 11.86 -13.45 -3.93
C SER A 96 11.51 -11.98 -4.19
N ILE A 97 12.08 -11.03 -3.42
CA ILE A 97 11.65 -9.64 -3.43
C ILE A 97 12.82 -8.69 -3.67
N GLN A 98 12.64 -7.76 -4.61
CA GLN A 98 13.65 -6.79 -4.99
C GLN A 98 13.59 -5.51 -4.13
N ARG A 99 14.75 -4.95 -3.81
CA ARG A 99 14.85 -3.67 -3.08
C ARG A 99 14.28 -2.49 -3.87
N SER A 100 14.27 -2.56 -5.21
CA SER A 100 13.64 -1.58 -6.10
C SER A 100 12.14 -1.41 -5.84
N ASP A 101 11.48 -2.41 -5.24
CA ASP A 101 10.05 -2.38 -4.95
C ASP A 101 9.72 -1.75 -3.58
N TYR A 102 10.70 -1.21 -2.85
CA TYR A 102 10.52 -0.70 -1.49
C TYR A 102 9.36 0.31 -1.39
N THR A 103 9.34 1.30 -2.28
CA THR A 103 8.30 2.33 -2.31
C THR A 103 6.93 1.73 -2.59
N ARG A 104 6.84 0.72 -3.46
CA ARG A 104 5.57 0.02 -3.75
C ARG A 104 5.03 -0.63 -2.49
N TYR A 105 5.85 -1.41 -1.78
CA TYR A 105 5.38 -2.09 -0.57
C TYR A 105 5.09 -1.13 0.58
N ALA A 106 5.79 0.01 0.67
CA ALA A 106 5.45 1.05 1.62
C ALA A 106 4.04 1.61 1.37
N ILE A 107 3.72 1.92 0.11
CA ILE A 107 2.40 2.44 -0.29
C ILE A 107 1.34 1.36 -0.12
N LEU A 108 1.58 0.13 -0.57
CA LEU A 108 0.63 -0.98 -0.40
C LEU A 108 0.33 -1.26 1.06
N LEU A 109 1.34 -1.25 1.94
CA LEU A 109 1.13 -1.43 3.37
C LEU A 109 0.28 -0.31 3.95
N TYR A 110 0.57 0.94 3.59
CA TYR A 110 -0.24 2.07 4.05
C TYR A 110 -1.70 1.90 3.62
N LEU A 111 -1.91 1.60 2.33
CA LEU A 111 -3.25 1.41 1.79
C LEU A 111 -3.99 0.24 2.44
N THR A 112 -3.27 -0.84 2.74
CA THR A 112 -3.87 -2.02 3.35
C THR A 112 -4.27 -1.75 4.81
N LEU A 113 -3.36 -1.21 5.61
CA LEU A 113 -3.59 -1.08 7.06
C LEU A 113 -4.48 0.08 7.46
N TRP A 114 -4.50 1.17 6.69
CA TRP A 114 -5.26 2.37 7.07
C TRP A 114 -6.36 2.76 6.08
N ARG A 115 -6.33 2.24 4.84
CA ARG A 115 -7.29 2.67 3.80
C ARG A 115 -8.18 1.55 3.27
N LEU A 116 -7.92 0.28 3.62
CA LEU A 116 -8.68 -0.85 3.10
C LEU A 116 -10.16 -0.75 3.44
N ASN A 117 -10.49 -0.54 4.72
CA ASN A 117 -11.86 -0.45 5.19
C ASN A 117 -12.60 0.78 4.61
N GLU A 118 -11.88 1.89 4.39
CA GLU A 118 -12.45 3.13 3.85
C GLU A 118 -12.71 3.06 2.34
N MET A 119 -11.83 2.41 1.58
CA MET A 119 -11.98 2.26 0.12
C MET A 119 -12.88 1.07 -0.26
N GLY A 120 -12.96 0.06 0.61
CA GLY A 120 -13.67 -1.19 0.40
C GLY A 120 -12.94 -2.16 -0.55
N HIS A 121 -13.33 -3.43 -0.47
CA HIS A 121 -12.70 -4.54 -1.18
C HIS A 121 -12.71 -4.37 -2.70
N LYS A 122 -13.77 -3.82 -3.29
CA LYS A 122 -13.88 -3.69 -4.75
C LYS A 122 -12.77 -2.81 -5.32
N LYS A 123 -12.57 -1.61 -4.76
CA LYS A 123 -11.52 -0.67 -5.21
C LYS A 123 -10.13 -1.21 -4.89
N PHE A 124 -9.95 -1.76 -3.69
CA PHE A 124 -8.68 -2.35 -3.29
C PHE A 124 -8.30 -3.53 -4.18
N ARG A 125 -9.26 -4.37 -4.58
CA ARG A 125 -9.06 -5.44 -5.55
C ARG A 125 -8.47 -4.89 -6.84
N TYR A 126 -9.10 -3.90 -7.47
CA TYR A 126 -8.55 -3.31 -8.72
C TYR A 126 -7.13 -2.80 -8.55
N LEU A 127 -6.81 -2.18 -7.42
CA LEU A 127 -5.46 -1.75 -7.11
C LEU A 127 -4.48 -2.93 -7.07
N LEU A 128 -4.82 -4.01 -6.36
CA LEU A 128 -4.01 -5.23 -6.33
C LEU A 128 -3.87 -5.88 -7.70
N LEU A 129 -4.94 -5.91 -8.50
CA LEU A 129 -4.90 -6.51 -9.85
C LEU A 129 -3.97 -5.76 -10.81
N SER A 130 -3.74 -4.47 -10.59
CA SER A 130 -2.82 -3.64 -11.40
C SER A 130 -1.34 -3.87 -11.08
N GLN A 131 -1.04 -4.58 -10.00
CA GLN A 131 0.32 -4.89 -9.59
C GLN A 131 0.74 -6.27 -10.09
N ASP A 132 2.05 -6.54 -10.01
CA ASP A 132 2.59 -7.87 -10.31
C ASP A 132 1.98 -8.94 -9.38
N PRO A 133 1.37 -10.02 -9.92
CA PRO A 133 0.67 -11.02 -9.13
C PRO A 133 1.55 -11.71 -8.08
N THR A 134 2.80 -12.03 -8.43
CA THR A 134 3.76 -12.70 -7.54
C THR A 134 4.12 -11.79 -6.37
N LYS A 135 4.37 -10.50 -6.64
CA LYS A 135 4.66 -9.49 -5.62
C LYS A 135 3.50 -9.30 -4.64
N VAL A 136 2.28 -9.20 -5.17
CA VAL A 136 1.07 -9.09 -4.34
C VAL A 136 0.87 -10.34 -3.49
N HIS A 137 1.09 -11.53 -4.06
CA HIS A 137 0.96 -12.78 -3.35
C HIS A 137 1.92 -12.84 -2.15
N HIS A 138 3.22 -12.55 -2.35
CA HIS A 138 4.18 -12.50 -1.23
C HIS A 138 3.79 -11.47 -0.17
N PHE A 139 3.38 -10.27 -0.59
CA PHE A 139 3.00 -9.19 0.32
C PHE A 139 1.80 -9.56 1.20
N LEU A 140 0.69 -9.99 0.60
CA LEU A 140 -0.52 -10.34 1.35
C LEU A 140 -0.32 -11.60 2.19
N SER A 141 0.36 -12.62 1.65
CA SER A 141 0.66 -13.85 2.40
C SER A 141 1.54 -13.59 3.62
N PHE A 142 2.45 -12.61 3.55
CA PHE A 142 3.25 -12.23 4.70
C PHE A 142 2.44 -11.42 5.72
N LEU A 143 1.71 -10.40 5.25
CA LEU A 143 0.96 -9.47 6.10
C LEU A 143 -0.22 -10.13 6.83
N PHE A 144 -0.98 -10.99 6.14
CA PHE A 144 -2.16 -11.67 6.70
C PHE A 144 -1.81 -13.03 7.34
N ASN A 145 -0.58 -13.20 7.79
CA ASN A 145 -0.15 -14.37 8.53
C ASN A 145 0.00 -14.02 10.02
N HIS A 146 -0.88 -14.58 10.85
CA HIS A 146 -0.87 -14.35 12.31
C HIS A 146 0.46 -14.69 12.98
N HIS A 147 1.18 -15.70 12.48
CA HIS A 147 2.51 -16.02 13.00
C HIS A 147 3.46 -14.85 12.76
N ASN A 148 3.46 -14.30 11.54
CA ASN A 148 4.34 -13.19 11.22
C ASN A 148 4.02 -11.93 12.02
N ILE A 149 2.72 -11.65 12.19
CA ILE A 149 2.28 -10.52 13.02
C ILE A 149 2.76 -10.69 14.46
N LYS A 150 2.53 -11.87 15.05
CA LYS A 150 2.89 -12.13 16.44
C LYS A 150 4.40 -12.11 16.69
N VAL A 151 5.18 -12.71 15.80
CA VAL A 151 6.63 -12.90 16.00
C VAL A 151 7.43 -11.66 15.59
N TRP A 152 7.09 -11.02 14.47
CA TRP A 152 7.94 -9.99 13.88
C TRP A 152 7.39 -8.57 14.05
N LEU A 153 6.07 -8.41 14.12
CA LEU A 153 5.45 -7.09 13.92
C LEU A 153 4.86 -6.50 15.19
N LYS A 154 4.11 -7.28 15.97
CA LYS A 154 3.25 -6.76 17.05
C LYS A 154 4.03 -5.96 18.09
N ASP A 155 5.09 -6.53 18.64
CA ASP A 155 5.88 -5.88 19.69
C ASP A 155 6.65 -4.65 19.16
N GLU A 156 7.16 -4.72 17.94
CA GLU A 156 7.85 -3.60 17.30
C GLU A 156 6.88 -2.47 16.90
N TRP A 157 5.68 -2.80 16.43
CA TRP A 157 4.62 -1.85 16.14
C TRP A 157 4.10 -1.18 17.41
N CYS A 158 4.01 -1.89 18.54
CA CYS A 158 3.63 -1.31 19.84
C CYS A 158 4.60 -0.19 20.32
N LYS A 159 5.82 -0.10 19.77
CA LYS A 159 6.75 1.00 20.07
C LYS A 159 6.38 2.32 19.37
N HIS A 160 5.45 2.26 18.42
CA HIS A 160 5.12 3.36 17.51
C HIS A 160 3.62 3.61 17.39
N ILE A 161 2.80 2.62 17.72
CA ILE A 161 1.34 2.65 17.69
C ILE A 161 0.88 2.28 19.09
N ASP A 162 -0.13 2.98 19.60
CA ASP A 162 -0.76 2.61 20.87
C ASP A 162 -1.23 1.15 20.82
N ARG A 163 -1.02 0.41 21.91
CA ARG A 163 -1.35 -1.02 21.96
C ARG A 163 -2.82 -1.29 21.65
N THR A 164 -3.72 -0.47 22.20
CA THR A 164 -5.16 -0.63 22.02
C THR A 164 -5.55 -0.37 20.58
N ALA A 165 -4.99 0.68 19.97
CA ALA A 165 -5.21 1.00 18.56
C ALA A 165 -4.63 -0.10 17.64
N LEU A 166 -3.45 -0.64 17.95
CA LEU A 166 -2.86 -1.72 17.18
C LEU A 166 -3.72 -2.99 17.23
N GLU A 167 -4.16 -3.38 18.43
CA GLU A 167 -4.92 -4.62 18.62
C GLU A 167 -6.34 -4.52 18.05
N ASN A 168 -7.03 -3.40 18.30
CA ASN A 168 -8.42 -3.25 17.88
C ASN A 168 -8.55 -2.75 16.44
N ASP A 169 -7.82 -1.71 16.05
CA ASP A 169 -8.07 -1.05 14.76
C ASP A 169 -7.32 -1.75 13.63
N ILE A 170 -6.09 -2.23 13.88
CA ILE A 170 -5.24 -2.83 12.85
C ILE A 170 -5.37 -4.35 12.84
N ILE A 171 -5.10 -5.03 13.96
CA ILE A 171 -5.13 -6.49 13.99
C ILE A 171 -6.57 -6.97 13.84
N ALA A 172 -7.46 -6.67 14.78
CA ALA A 172 -8.85 -7.10 14.69
C ALA A 172 -9.58 -6.40 13.52
N GLY A 173 -9.45 -5.07 13.41
CA GLY A 173 -10.22 -4.26 12.47
C GLY A 173 -9.79 -4.38 11.01
N VAL A 174 -8.54 -4.76 10.72
CA VAL A 174 -8.05 -4.90 9.34
C VAL A 174 -7.58 -6.31 9.04
N ILE A 175 -6.66 -6.87 9.84
CA ILE A 175 -6.11 -8.20 9.51
C ILE A 175 -7.20 -9.26 9.64
N ASP A 176 -7.81 -9.37 10.81
CA ASP A 176 -8.75 -10.45 11.12
C ASP A 176 -10.04 -10.26 10.31
N ALA A 177 -10.58 -9.04 10.28
CA ALA A 177 -11.79 -8.69 9.56
C ALA A 177 -11.71 -8.91 8.04
N ASN A 178 -10.51 -8.87 7.45
CA ASN A 178 -10.33 -9.04 6.00
C ASN A 178 -9.64 -10.36 5.63
N MET A 179 -9.36 -11.23 6.61
CA MET A 179 -8.59 -12.45 6.37
C MET A 179 -9.26 -13.38 5.37
N GLU A 180 -10.56 -13.65 5.51
CA GLU A 180 -11.33 -14.50 4.59
C GLU A 180 -11.27 -13.97 3.16
N TRP A 181 -11.58 -12.68 2.98
CA TRP A 181 -11.52 -12.02 1.68
C TRP A 181 -10.12 -12.08 1.03
N VAL A 182 -9.06 -11.90 1.83
CA VAL A 182 -7.68 -12.00 1.33
C VAL A 182 -7.33 -13.43 0.94
N GLN A 183 -7.76 -14.43 1.71
CA GLN A 183 -7.51 -15.83 1.38
C GLN A 183 -8.21 -16.22 0.07
N ASP A 184 -9.46 -15.81 -0.12
CA ASP A 184 -10.20 -16.02 -1.36
C ASP A 184 -9.50 -15.34 -2.55
N PHE A 185 -9.06 -14.09 -2.37
CA PHE A 185 -8.30 -13.37 -3.39
C PHE A 185 -6.98 -14.07 -3.75
N LEU A 186 -6.26 -14.58 -2.75
CA LEU A 186 -5.02 -15.31 -2.95
C LEU A 186 -5.25 -16.66 -3.63
N ALA A 187 -6.30 -17.40 -3.27
CA ALA A 187 -6.68 -18.66 -3.88
C ALA A 187 -7.04 -18.47 -5.37
N GLU A 188 -7.90 -17.49 -5.69
CA GLU A 188 -8.26 -17.14 -7.08
C GLU A 188 -7.01 -16.87 -7.95
N ARG A 189 -5.99 -16.25 -7.36
CA ARG A 189 -4.75 -15.89 -8.06
C ARG A 189 -3.73 -17.03 -8.09
N TYR A 190 -3.66 -17.89 -7.08
CA TYR A 190 -2.78 -19.06 -7.06
C TYR A 190 -3.16 -20.02 -8.20
N GLU A 191 -4.46 -20.27 -8.40
CA GLU A 191 -4.96 -21.10 -9.50
C GLU A 191 -4.67 -20.52 -10.88
N ARG A 192 -4.69 -19.18 -11.03
CA ARG A 192 -4.42 -18.53 -12.33
C ARG A 192 -2.94 -18.33 -12.64
N ALA A 193 -2.09 -18.17 -11.63
CA ALA A 193 -0.66 -17.94 -11.80
C ALA A 193 0.16 -19.25 -11.81
N PHE A 194 -0.31 -20.28 -11.08
CA PHE A 194 0.40 -21.55 -10.88
C PHE A 194 -0.44 -22.77 -11.29
N GLY A 195 -1.42 -22.57 -12.18
CA GLY A 195 -2.45 -23.53 -12.60
C GLY A 195 -2.08 -25.00 -12.42
N THR A 196 -2.96 -25.71 -11.71
CA THR A 196 -3.05 -27.17 -11.58
C THR A 196 -1.96 -27.94 -12.33
N ALA A 197 -0.82 -28.15 -11.66
CA ALA A 197 0.02 -29.30 -11.95
C ALA A 197 -0.74 -30.57 -11.54
N GLY A 198 -1.70 -31.02 -12.35
CA GLY A 198 -2.51 -32.18 -12.00
C GLY A 198 -3.80 -32.35 -12.77
N GLU A 199 -3.78 -32.27 -14.11
CA GLU A 199 -4.72 -33.08 -14.88
C GLU A 199 -3.91 -34.25 -15.46
N ALA A 200 -4.08 -35.39 -14.80
CA ALA A 200 -3.40 -36.63 -15.11
C ALA A 200 -3.64 -37.00 -16.59
N THR A 201 -2.54 -37.24 -17.28
CA THR A 201 -2.47 -38.02 -18.50
C THR A 201 -3.12 -39.38 -18.26
N GLY A 202 -4.43 -39.48 -18.54
CA GLY A 202 -5.13 -40.74 -18.69
C GLY A 202 -4.61 -41.45 -19.93
N GLY A 203 -3.68 -42.38 -19.74
CA GLY A 203 -3.20 -43.27 -20.78
C GLY A 203 -4.34 -44.12 -21.34
N ALA A 204 -4.59 -44.01 -22.64
CA ALA A 204 -5.36 -44.98 -23.40
C ALA A 204 -4.39 -45.70 -24.36
N GLY A 205 -3.66 -46.67 -23.83
CA GLY A 205 -2.99 -47.70 -24.63
C GLY A 205 -4.03 -48.69 -25.13
N GLY A 206 -4.57 -48.47 -26.33
CA GLY A 206 -5.39 -49.45 -27.04
C GLY A 206 -4.50 -50.44 -27.77
N GLY A 207 -4.35 -51.64 -27.21
CA GLY A 207 -3.74 -52.79 -27.87
C GLY A 207 -4.57 -53.21 -29.09
N LYS A 208 -3.88 -53.44 -30.20
CA LYS A 208 -4.38 -54.22 -31.33
C LYS A 208 -3.96 -55.67 -31.10
N GLU A 209 -4.94 -56.56 -30.99
CA GLU A 209 -4.85 -57.95 -31.44
C GLU A 209 -6.04 -58.21 -32.37
#